data_AF-A0A952PNS3-F1
#
_entry.id   AF-A0A952PNS3-F1
#
_cell.length_a   1.000
_cell.length_b   1.000
_cell.length_c   1.000
_cell.angle_alpha   90.00
_cell.angle_beta   90.00
_cell.angle_gamma   90.00
#
_symmetry.space_group_name_H-M   'P 1'
#
loop_
_entity.id
_entity.type
_entity.pdbx_description
1 polymer ?
#
loop_
_entity_poly.entity_id
_entity_poly.type
_entity_poly.pdbx_seq_one_letter_code
_entity_poly.pdbx_strand_id
1 'polypeptide(L)'
;MTQDKHGMDKFLDWAAKQPDSSDEEKAANEAARKAMEGKWLETVTMNEDGRLMIVSTQYLISGGVADGSSESRPGDSDYDELLRQHGLLTPGKAHTLVRKKVDGNWILLPESDEVIQPIDPNSQCP
;
A
#
# COMPACT_ATOMS: atom_id res chain seq x y z
N MET A 1 10.75 14.25 6.30
CA MET A 1 10.85 13.79 4.90
C MET A 1 9.80 12.72 4.72
N THR A 2 8.61 13.10 4.29
CA THR A 2 7.54 12.17 3.92
C THR A 2 7.94 11.54 2.60
N GLN A 3 8.31 10.25 2.61
CA GLN A 3 8.35 9.45 1.40
C GLN A 3 6.92 9.35 0.89
N ASP A 4 6.60 10.27 -0.02
CA ASP A 4 5.29 10.38 -0.63
C ASP A 4 4.99 9.05 -1.33
N LYS A 5 3.96 8.33 -0.85
CA LYS A 5 3.51 7.03 -1.41
C LYS A 5 3.21 7.11 -2.92
N HIS A 6 3.06 8.32 -3.47
CA HIS A 6 2.91 8.63 -4.89
C HIS A 6 4.22 8.63 -5.68
N GLY A 7 5.39 8.59 -5.04
CA GLY A 7 6.69 8.73 -5.68
C GLY A 7 7.02 7.57 -6.61
N MET A 8 6.71 6.34 -6.22
CA MET A 8 7.05 5.15 -7.02
C MET A 8 6.14 4.99 -8.23
N ASP A 9 4.83 5.23 -8.09
CA ASP A 9 3.93 5.19 -9.26
C ASP A 9 4.26 6.31 -10.22
N LYS A 10 4.47 7.54 -9.73
CA LYS A 10 4.91 8.65 -10.58
C LYS A 10 6.25 8.37 -11.23
N PHE A 11 7.18 7.70 -10.53
CA PHE A 11 8.46 7.30 -11.09
C PHE A 11 8.32 6.24 -12.18
N LEU A 12 7.49 5.20 -11.96
CA LEU A 12 7.23 4.17 -12.96
C LEU A 12 6.47 4.73 -14.18
N ASP A 13 5.48 5.61 -13.96
CA ASP A 13 4.77 6.31 -15.03
C ASP A 13 5.68 7.27 -15.80
N TRP A 14 6.57 7.98 -15.10
CA TRP A 14 7.59 8.86 -15.69
C TRP A 14 8.60 8.05 -16.49
N ALA A 15 9.10 6.93 -15.94
CA ALA A 15 10.05 6.03 -16.61
C ALA A 15 9.44 5.39 -17.85
N ALA A 16 8.14 5.05 -17.83
CA ALA A 16 7.41 4.54 -18.99
C ALA A 16 7.17 5.62 -20.08
N LYS A 17 7.18 6.92 -19.70
CA LYS A 17 6.95 8.07 -20.58
C LYS A 17 8.23 8.78 -21.01
N GLN A 18 9.41 8.25 -20.66
CA GLN A 18 10.69 8.76 -21.12
C GLN A 18 10.77 8.67 -22.65
N PRO A 19 10.89 9.80 -23.37
CA PRO A 19 10.85 9.83 -24.83
C PRO A 19 12.06 9.14 -25.48
N ASP A 20 13.16 8.99 -24.74
CA ASP A 20 14.42 8.42 -25.23
C ASP A 20 14.64 6.95 -24.82
N SER A 21 13.66 6.32 -24.15
CA SER A 21 13.77 4.91 -23.78
C SER A 21 13.68 4.00 -25.00
N SER A 22 14.69 3.16 -25.15
CA SER A 22 14.72 2.07 -26.14
C SER A 22 13.53 1.11 -25.95
N ASP A 23 13.18 0.37 -27.01
CA ASP A 23 12.11 -0.63 -26.93
C ASP A 23 12.43 -1.72 -25.89
N GLU A 24 13.71 -2.01 -25.66
CA GLU A 24 14.19 -2.92 -24.63
C GLU A 24 13.93 -2.39 -23.21
N GLU A 25 14.21 -1.10 -22.96
CA GLU A 25 13.91 -0.46 -21.66
C GLU A 25 12.41 -0.36 -21.39
N LYS A 26 11.59 -0.09 -22.42
CA LYS A 26 10.13 -0.09 -22.29
C LYS A 26 9.61 -1.47 -21.93
N ALA A 27 10.11 -2.52 -22.59
CA ALA A 27 9.75 -3.90 -22.28
C ALA A 27 10.20 -4.32 -20.87
N ALA A 28 11.40 -3.92 -20.45
CA ALA A 28 11.90 -4.17 -19.09
C ALA A 28 11.07 -3.45 -18.03
N ASN A 29 10.67 -2.20 -18.27
CA ASN A 29 9.80 -1.43 -17.37
C ASN A 29 8.40 -2.03 -17.29
N GLU A 30 7.82 -2.48 -18.41
CA GLU A 30 6.53 -3.15 -18.41
C GLU A 30 6.58 -4.50 -17.70
N ALA A 31 7.66 -5.27 -17.91
CA ALA A 31 7.90 -6.52 -17.20
C ALA A 31 8.07 -6.29 -15.69
N ALA A 32 8.79 -5.24 -15.29
CA ALA A 32 8.92 -4.85 -13.89
C ALA A 32 7.57 -4.42 -13.29
N ARG A 33 6.75 -3.65 -14.04
CA ARG A 33 5.40 -3.26 -13.61
C ARG A 33 4.51 -4.49 -13.38
N LYS A 34 4.47 -5.42 -14.35
CA LYS A 34 3.75 -6.69 -14.22
C LYS A 34 4.28 -7.55 -13.07
N ALA A 35 5.59 -7.59 -12.88
CA ALA A 35 6.22 -8.33 -11.78
C ALA A 35 5.95 -7.72 -10.40
N MET A 36 5.61 -6.43 -10.32
CA MET A 36 5.20 -5.73 -9.09
C MET A 36 3.70 -5.71 -8.87
N GLU A 37 2.93 -6.17 -9.86
CA GLU A 37 1.48 -6.20 -9.78
C GLU A 37 1.02 -7.14 -8.67
N GLY A 38 0.10 -6.66 -7.83
CA GLY A 38 -0.36 -7.43 -6.70
C GLY A 38 0.71 -7.65 -5.61
N LYS A 39 1.82 -6.94 -5.64
CA LYS A 39 2.83 -7.01 -4.57
C LYS A 39 2.72 -5.89 -3.55
N TRP A 40 1.77 -4.97 -3.74
CA TRP A 40 1.47 -3.94 -2.76
C TRP A 40 0.21 -4.27 -2.00
N LEU A 41 0.33 -4.36 -0.68
CA LEU A 41 -0.74 -4.59 0.26
C LEU A 41 -0.83 -3.37 1.18
N GLU A 42 -2.05 -2.99 1.55
CA GLU A 42 -2.27 -2.00 2.60
C GLU A 42 -3.41 -2.45 3.51
N THR A 43 -3.14 -2.46 4.81
CA THR A 43 -4.11 -2.72 5.87
C THR A 43 -4.42 -1.41 6.57
N VAL A 44 -5.70 -1.13 6.73
CA VAL A 44 -6.20 0.09 7.39
C VAL A 44 -7.12 -0.33 8.50
N THR A 45 -6.78 0.03 9.73
CA THR A 45 -7.57 -0.27 10.91
C THR A 45 -8.03 1.03 11.55
N MET A 46 -9.35 1.19 11.71
CA MET A 46 -9.91 2.19 12.60
C MET A 46 -10.28 1.52 13.90
N ASN A 47 -9.77 2.04 15.01
CA ASN A 47 -10.11 1.57 16.36
C ASN A 47 -11.41 2.23 16.85
N GLU A 48 -12.01 1.68 17.91
CA GLU A 48 -13.23 2.25 18.53
C GLU A 48 -13.02 3.68 19.05
N ASP A 49 -11.79 4.04 19.42
CA ASP A 49 -11.42 5.39 19.83
C ASP A 49 -11.22 6.36 18.66
N GLY A 50 -11.47 5.89 17.43
CA GLY A 50 -11.34 6.66 16.21
C GLY A 50 -9.90 6.78 15.69
N ARG A 51 -8.89 6.17 16.32
CA ARG A 51 -7.53 6.21 15.75
C ARG A 51 -7.46 5.35 14.48
N LEU A 52 -6.83 5.91 13.44
CA LEU A 52 -6.51 5.22 12.20
C LEU A 52 -5.07 4.71 12.23
N MET A 53 -4.90 3.43 11.95
CA MET A 53 -3.61 2.80 11.70
C MET A 53 -3.57 2.33 10.24
N ILE A 54 -2.54 2.72 9.51
CA ILE A 54 -2.34 2.30 8.12
C ILE A 54 -0.99 1.61 8.05
N VAL A 55 -0.97 0.38 7.57
CA VAL A 55 0.24 -0.42 7.35
C VAL A 55 0.30 -0.78 5.87
N SER A 56 1.39 -0.43 5.20
CA SER A 56 1.63 -0.76 3.80
C SER A 56 2.81 -1.71 3.69
N THR A 57 2.66 -2.77 2.90
CA THR A 57 3.71 -3.76 2.65
C THR A 57 3.91 -3.93 1.15
N GLN A 58 5.14 -3.79 0.68
CA GLN A 58 5.54 -3.98 -0.69
C GLN A 58 6.52 -5.14 -0.81
N TYR A 59 6.16 -6.16 -1.60
CA TYR A 59 7.09 -7.22 -1.98
C TYR A 59 7.89 -6.78 -3.21
N LEU A 60 9.21 -6.66 -3.07
CA LEU A 60 10.11 -6.23 -4.13
C LEU A 60 10.46 -7.42 -5.04
N ILE A 61 10.82 -7.13 -6.30
CA ILE A 61 11.28 -8.16 -7.25
C ILE A 61 12.54 -8.87 -6.75
N SER A 62 13.38 -8.16 -5.99
CA SER A 62 14.60 -8.71 -5.36
C SER A 62 14.32 -9.74 -4.26
N GLY A 63 13.05 -10.00 -3.93
CA GLY A 63 12.66 -10.85 -2.80
C GLY A 63 12.65 -10.12 -1.45
N GLY A 64 13.04 -8.84 -1.43
CA GLY A 64 12.94 -7.99 -0.25
C GLY A 64 11.50 -7.57 0.06
N VAL A 65 11.26 -7.18 1.30
CA VAL A 65 10.01 -6.57 1.76
C VAL A 65 10.31 -5.15 2.19
N ALA A 66 9.52 -4.19 1.69
CA ALA A 66 9.52 -2.82 2.18
C ALA A 66 8.18 -2.56 2.86
N ASP A 67 8.22 -2.18 4.12
CA ASP A 67 7.05 -1.88 4.93
C ASP A 67 7.06 -0.42 5.42
N GLY A 68 5.88 0.10 5.70
CA GLY A 68 5.71 1.42 6.28
C GLY A 68 4.40 1.49 7.03
N SER A 69 4.39 2.23 8.13
CA SER A 69 3.18 2.46 8.92
C SER A 69 2.98 3.95 9.21
N SER A 70 1.71 4.33 9.37
CA SER A 70 1.31 5.66 9.79
C SER A 70 0.09 5.58 10.71
N GLU A 71 0.05 6.43 11.71
CA GLU A 71 -1.11 6.62 12.59
C GLU A 71 -1.65 8.04 12.40
N SER A 72 -2.98 8.19 12.42
CA SER A 72 -3.64 9.49 12.45
C SER A 72 -4.83 9.45 13.41
N ARG A 73 -5.11 10.56 14.09
CA ARG A 73 -6.12 10.68 15.14
C ARG A 73 -7.11 11.80 14.83
N PRO A 74 -8.34 11.76 15.41
CA PRO A 74 -9.26 12.88 15.30
C PRO A 74 -8.60 14.20 15.73
N GLY A 75 -8.59 15.19 14.84
CA GLY A 75 -7.95 16.48 15.04
C GLY A 75 -6.58 16.64 14.35
N ASP A 76 -5.98 15.55 13.86
CA ASP A 76 -4.79 15.64 13.01
C ASP A 76 -5.18 16.18 11.62
N SER A 77 -4.26 16.91 10.98
CA SER A 77 -4.56 17.62 9.73
C SER A 77 -4.89 16.71 8.54
N ASP A 78 -4.43 15.45 8.58
CA ASP A 78 -4.61 14.45 7.52
C ASP A 78 -5.79 13.49 7.79
N TYR A 79 -6.36 13.52 8.99
CA TYR A 79 -7.33 12.52 9.45
C TYR A 79 -8.58 12.42 8.56
N ASP A 80 -9.22 13.55 8.26
CA ASP A 80 -10.45 13.59 7.43
C ASP A 80 -10.20 13.23 5.97
N GLU A 81 -8.97 13.45 5.48
CA GLU A 81 -8.57 13.04 4.14
C GLU A 81 -8.41 11.51 4.09
N LEU A 82 -7.72 10.94 5.08
CA LEU A 82 -7.53 9.49 5.20
C LEU A 82 -8.87 8.76 5.35
N LEU A 83 -9.79 9.24 6.20
CA LEU A 83 -11.13 8.64 6.32
C LEU A 83 -11.85 8.57 4.96
N ARG A 84 -11.81 9.67 4.19
CA ARG A 84 -12.45 9.72 2.86
C ARG A 84 -11.74 8.80 1.86
N GLN A 85 -10.41 8.80 1.84
CA GLN A 85 -9.61 7.96 0.96
C GLN A 85 -9.86 6.46 1.18
N HIS A 86 -10.16 6.08 2.42
CA HIS A 86 -10.40 4.69 2.81
C HIS A 86 -11.89 4.32 2.95
N GLY A 87 -12.82 5.26 2.69
CA GLY A 87 -14.26 5.01 2.80
C GLY A 87 -14.75 4.79 4.24
N LEU A 88 -13.96 5.22 5.24
CA LEU A 88 -14.23 5.04 6.66
C LEU A 88 -15.07 6.19 7.22
N LEU A 89 -16.22 6.48 6.61
CA LEU A 89 -17.01 7.68 6.92
C LEU A 89 -17.80 7.61 8.24
N THR A 90 -17.66 6.54 9.02
CA THR A 90 -18.30 6.39 10.33
C THR A 90 -17.25 6.30 11.44
N PRO A 91 -16.68 7.43 11.90
CA PRO A 91 -15.73 7.46 13.00
C PRO A 91 -16.26 6.74 14.24
N GLY A 92 -15.37 6.06 14.97
CA GLY A 92 -15.70 5.38 16.23
C GLY A 92 -16.33 3.98 16.10
N LYS A 93 -16.53 3.48 14.86
CA LYS A 93 -16.79 2.06 14.64
C LYS A 93 -15.49 1.36 14.27
N ALA A 94 -15.18 0.27 14.97
CA ALA A 94 -14.02 -0.53 14.61
C ALA A 94 -14.20 -1.14 13.21
N HIS A 95 -13.22 -0.93 12.34
CA HIS A 95 -13.22 -1.44 10.98
C HIS A 95 -11.79 -1.78 10.56
N THR A 96 -11.60 -2.92 9.89
CA THR A 96 -10.34 -3.29 9.25
C THR A 96 -10.59 -3.51 7.77
N LEU A 97 -9.79 -2.86 6.94
CA LEU A 97 -9.82 -3.01 5.49
C LEU A 97 -8.46 -3.49 5.03
N VAL A 98 -8.43 -4.50 4.16
CA VAL A 98 -7.22 -4.93 3.47
C VAL A 98 -7.41 -4.66 1.99
N ARG A 99 -6.47 -3.94 1.39
CA ARG A 99 -6.50 -3.64 -0.04
C ARG A 99 -5.18 -4.00 -0.71
N LYS A 100 -5.28 -4.38 -1.97
CA LYS A 100 -4.16 -4.82 -2.79
C LYS A 100 -4.10 -3.97 -4.04
N LYS A 101 -2.90 -3.59 -4.47
CA LYS A 101 -2.74 -2.84 -5.72
C LYS A 101 -2.61 -3.79 -6.90
N VAL A 102 -3.56 -3.74 -7.82
CA VAL A 102 -3.63 -4.56 -9.04
C VAL A 102 -3.91 -3.62 -10.21
N ASP A 103 -3.12 -3.71 -11.27
CA ASP A 103 -3.20 -2.82 -12.42
C ASP A 103 -3.30 -1.32 -12.09
N GLY A 104 -2.50 -0.86 -11.12
CA GLY A 104 -2.49 0.54 -10.69
C GLY A 104 -3.68 0.95 -9.80
N ASN A 105 -4.68 0.09 -9.65
CA ASN A 105 -5.88 0.33 -8.87
C ASN A 105 -5.81 -0.39 -7.52
N TRP A 106 -6.38 0.23 -6.49
CA TRP A 106 -6.55 -0.42 -5.20
C TRP A 106 -7.84 -1.23 -5.20
N ILE A 107 -7.71 -2.55 -5.07
CA ILE A 107 -8.84 -3.47 -4.95
C ILE A 107 -8.99 -3.82 -3.48
N LEU A 108 -10.18 -3.60 -2.93
CA LEU A 108 -10.54 -4.07 -1.59
C LEU A 108 -10.58 -5.60 -1.63
N LEU A 109 -9.78 -6.25 -0.79
CA LEU A 109 -9.89 -7.68 -0.60
C LEU A 109 -11.15 -7.92 0.26
N PRO A 110 -11.92 -9.00 -0.02
CA PRO A 110 -12.96 -9.40 0.91
C PRO A 110 -12.34 -9.54 2.30
N GLU A 111 -13.13 -9.31 3.36
CA GLU A 111 -12.75 -9.73 4.70
C GLU A 111 -12.46 -11.24 4.64
N SER A 112 -11.21 -11.58 4.42
CA SER A 112 -10.76 -12.96 4.43
C SER A 112 -10.51 -13.30 5.88
N ASP A 113 -11.10 -14.40 6.35
CA ASP A 113 -10.77 -15.04 7.63
C ASP A 113 -9.25 -15.37 7.77
N GLU A 114 -8.50 -15.23 6.68
CA GLU A 114 -7.04 -15.16 6.72
C GLU A 114 -6.59 -13.81 7.27
N VAL A 115 -6.51 -13.76 8.60
CA VAL A 115 -5.63 -12.86 9.32
C VAL A 115 -4.25 -12.98 8.67
N ILE A 116 -3.86 -11.97 7.87
CA ILE A 116 -2.45 -11.76 7.54
C ILE A 116 -1.81 -11.43 8.87
N GLN A 117 -1.33 -12.46 9.57
CA GLN A 117 -0.64 -12.26 10.82
C GLN A 117 0.55 -11.34 10.51
N PRO A 118 0.79 -10.31 11.33
CA PRO A 118 2.03 -9.58 11.23
C PRO A 118 3.14 -10.62 11.25
N ILE A 119 4.01 -10.59 10.23
CA ILE A 119 5.19 -11.45 10.18
C ILE A 119 5.93 -11.12 11.46
N ASP A 120 5.95 -12.04 12.42
CA ASP A 120 6.73 -11.86 13.64
C ASP A 120 8.18 -11.71 13.19
N PRO A 121 8.83 -10.55 13.43
CA PRO A 121 10.23 -10.35 13.06
C PRO A 121 11.17 -11.34 13.77
N ASN A 122 10.68 -12.09 14.76
CA ASN A 122 11.39 -13.18 15.44
C ASN A 122 11.00 -14.58 14.95
N SER A 123 10.13 -14.72 13.95
CA SER A 123 9.83 -16.02 13.34
C SER A 123 11.02 -16.48 12.51
N GLN A 124 12.04 -16.98 13.18
CA GLN A 124 13.17 -17.68 12.59
C GLN A 124 12.62 -18.81 11.72
N CYS A 125 12.97 -18.80 10.43
CA CYS A 125 12.78 -19.96 9.56
C CYS A 125 13.44 -21.20 10.18
N PRO A 126 12.80 -22.39 10.08
CA PRO A 126 13.42 -23.66 10.47
C PRO A 126 14.62 -24.03 9.59
#